data_AF-A0A1F8U934-F1
#
_entry.id   AF-A0A1F8U934-F1
#
_cell.length_a   1.000
_cell.length_b   1.000
_cell.length_c   1.000
_cell.angle_alpha   90.00
_cell.angle_beta   90.00
_cell.angle_gamma   90.00
#
_symmetry.space_group_name_H-M   'P 1'
#
loop_
_entity.id
_entity.type
_entity.pdbx_description
1 polymer ?
#
loop_
_entity_poly.entity_id
_entity_poly.type
_entity_poly.pdbx_seq_one_letter_code
_entity_poly.pdbx_strand_id
1 'polypeptide(L)'
;MVTYINEPFPNAGNKPHLNLIREELADFFKAADIAVRLNNPDRVIKYVDGDYDPPAGGLPDNHCYPCWYNGHGIDIGKLHKGYWMPVKPGWHYGCGEYGTEGLESMDMMMKYYPGNWLPKSKDKEKEWSPDSIIRAQTGKFHFMFYDTPDTLEEWVEKSQEYQAWATKIMTEAFRRDSRMNTFAIHLFIDAFPSGWMKAIMDTERKPKKACFAYREALTPLMVNLRTDRFKYFSGEDVKLEAWICNDKNEIPGNTRIKYMVEKDGEMLFAQSEKADIPRCSSKFQGFIYFKSPQVHNRCKLTVRIGLVDEQDKVLHDSSIDLEVFNKDYILKGKSVVVLGGAKAKILAEELAVNIVELEDADRDTTFLVDDYNLYGQNENKILSKVKNGANLVFLELPSGEYEFGGSKVSIKACGMLPVHFVSGKTRHQLVEGFCESDFRLWFDPKYDYITPLLETTFTAESFLPVLTSANTGLHGQWQVQLAAGEKEMGEGLIRICQIKLSGRISTNPAAFNFAQRLIL
;
A
#
# COMPACT_ATOMS: atom_id res chain seq x y z
N MET A 1 32.06 4.40 -8.20
CA MET A 1 31.68 2.99 -8.05
C MET A 1 31.48 2.42 -9.44
N VAL A 2 31.67 1.12 -9.65
CA VAL A 2 31.28 0.44 -10.89
C VAL A 2 30.45 -0.79 -10.54
N THR A 3 29.48 -1.09 -11.40
CA THR A 3 28.68 -2.31 -11.34
C THR A 3 28.75 -3.05 -12.66
N TYR A 4 28.79 -4.39 -12.63
CA TYR A 4 29.01 -5.19 -13.82
C TYR A 4 27.71 -5.67 -14.47
N ILE A 5 26.77 -6.13 -13.66
CA ILE A 5 25.50 -6.70 -14.14
C ILE A 5 24.31 -6.19 -13.31
N ASN A 6 23.12 -6.37 -13.89
CA ASN A 6 21.85 -6.00 -13.29
C ASN A 6 20.97 -7.25 -13.13
N GLU A 7 20.43 -7.47 -11.93
CA GLU A 7 19.34 -8.42 -11.68
C GLU A 7 19.57 -9.87 -12.17
N PRO A 8 20.60 -10.59 -11.70
CA PRO A 8 20.66 -12.03 -11.87
C PRO A 8 19.53 -12.67 -11.06
N PHE A 9 18.73 -13.52 -11.72
CA PHE A 9 17.70 -14.33 -11.08
C PHE A 9 18.13 -15.80 -11.01
N PRO A 10 17.80 -16.54 -9.94
CA PRO A 10 18.05 -17.97 -9.86
C PRO A 10 17.38 -18.71 -11.02
N ASN A 11 18.15 -19.46 -11.80
CA ASN A 11 17.72 -20.24 -12.98
C ASN A 11 17.10 -19.42 -14.14
N ALA A 12 16.66 -18.17 -13.96
CA ALA A 12 16.23 -17.20 -14.98
C ALA A 12 15.47 -17.80 -16.19
N GLY A 13 14.49 -18.68 -15.91
CA GLY A 13 13.73 -19.37 -16.97
C GLY A 13 14.55 -20.39 -17.79
N ASN A 14 15.44 -21.13 -17.14
CA ASN A 14 16.45 -22.04 -17.72
C ASN A 14 17.43 -21.32 -18.67
N LYS A 15 17.59 -20.01 -18.52
CA LYS A 15 18.58 -19.19 -19.22
C LYS A 15 19.35 -18.40 -18.17
N PRO A 16 20.37 -19.00 -17.54
CA PRO A 16 21.09 -18.33 -16.46
C PRO A 16 21.66 -17.00 -16.95
N HIS A 17 21.91 -16.06 -16.03
CA HIS A 17 22.26 -14.69 -16.38
C HIS A 17 23.50 -14.64 -17.29
N LEU A 18 23.42 -13.90 -18.41
CA LEU A 18 24.44 -13.89 -19.48
C LEU A 18 24.77 -15.28 -20.10
N ASN A 19 23.92 -16.28 -19.89
CA ASN A 19 24.18 -17.69 -20.19
C ASN A 19 25.38 -18.29 -19.45
N LEU A 20 25.73 -17.73 -18.29
CA LEU A 20 26.80 -18.22 -17.43
C LEU A 20 26.21 -18.94 -16.22
N ILE A 21 26.67 -20.16 -15.91
CA ILE A 21 26.35 -20.77 -14.62
C ILE A 21 27.03 -19.99 -13.48
N ARG A 22 26.64 -20.24 -12.23
CA ARG A 22 27.12 -19.44 -11.08
C ARG A 22 28.65 -19.39 -10.96
N GLU A 23 29.34 -20.50 -11.25
CA GLU A 23 30.80 -20.56 -11.22
C GLU A 23 31.44 -19.69 -12.32
N GLU A 24 30.93 -19.80 -13.55
CA GLU A 24 31.39 -18.98 -14.69
C GLU A 24 31.11 -17.49 -14.47
N LEU A 25 29.97 -17.15 -13.85
CA LEU A 25 29.64 -15.78 -13.48
C LEU A 25 30.61 -15.23 -12.43
N ALA A 26 31.00 -16.05 -11.46
CA ALA A 26 31.99 -15.67 -10.46
C ALA A 26 33.38 -15.45 -11.08
N ASP A 27 33.77 -16.26 -12.08
CA ASP A 27 35.02 -16.06 -12.82
C ASP A 27 34.97 -14.82 -13.71
N PHE A 28 33.82 -14.51 -14.31
CA PHE A 28 33.60 -13.24 -14.99
C PHE A 28 33.82 -12.05 -14.05
N PHE A 29 33.27 -12.08 -12.83
CA PHE A 29 33.50 -11.02 -11.84
C PHE A 29 34.98 -10.86 -11.50
N LYS A 30 35.71 -11.96 -11.28
CA LYS A 30 37.16 -11.90 -11.03
C LYS A 30 37.92 -11.26 -12.20
N ALA A 31 37.59 -11.62 -13.44
CA ALA A 31 38.21 -11.04 -14.63
C ALA A 31 37.90 -9.54 -14.77
N ALA A 32 36.65 -9.15 -14.52
CA ALA A 32 36.21 -7.76 -14.53
C ALA A 32 36.91 -6.93 -13.43
N ASP A 33 37.10 -7.50 -12.24
CA ASP A 33 37.86 -6.89 -11.14
C ASP A 33 39.29 -6.57 -11.55
N ILE A 34 39.98 -7.54 -12.16
CA ILE A 34 41.35 -7.36 -12.65
C ILE A 34 41.39 -6.22 -13.68
N ALA A 35 40.50 -6.25 -14.67
CA ALA A 35 40.44 -5.23 -15.71
C ALA A 35 40.20 -3.82 -15.12
N VAL A 36 39.25 -3.68 -14.19
CA VAL A 36 38.95 -2.40 -13.54
C VAL A 36 40.14 -1.94 -12.70
N ARG A 37 40.71 -2.79 -11.86
CA ARG A 37 41.78 -2.40 -10.93
C ARG A 37 43.11 -2.13 -11.62
N LEU A 38 43.39 -2.77 -12.76
CA LEU A 38 44.56 -2.42 -13.58
C LEU A 38 44.48 -0.99 -14.13
N ASN A 39 43.27 -0.52 -14.48
CA ASN A 39 43.06 0.82 -15.00
C ASN A 39 42.79 1.86 -13.90
N ASN A 40 42.21 1.43 -12.78
CA ASN A 40 41.82 2.28 -11.66
C ASN A 40 41.84 1.48 -10.35
N PRO A 41 43.00 1.37 -9.68
CA PRO A 41 43.18 0.53 -8.49
C PRO A 41 42.22 0.84 -7.33
N ASP A 42 41.85 2.12 -7.17
CA ASP A 42 41.01 2.62 -6.08
C ASP A 42 39.51 2.54 -6.38
N ARG A 43 39.11 2.02 -7.53
CA ARG A 43 37.70 1.94 -7.91
C ARG A 43 36.95 1.00 -6.96
N VAL A 44 35.96 1.56 -6.25
CA VAL A 44 34.96 0.76 -5.52
C VAL A 44 34.13 -0.03 -6.53
N ILE A 45 34.04 -1.34 -6.32
CA ILE A 45 33.32 -2.29 -7.16
C ILE A 45 32.18 -2.91 -6.36
N LYS A 46 31.01 -2.95 -6.99
CA LYS A 46 29.82 -3.69 -6.57
C LYS A 46 29.50 -4.62 -7.72
N TYR A 47 29.41 -5.95 -7.54
CA TYR A 47 29.29 -6.83 -8.71
C TYR A 47 27.91 -6.73 -9.39
N VAL A 48 26.86 -6.62 -8.57
CA VAL A 48 25.47 -6.75 -9.01
C VAL A 48 24.64 -5.57 -8.50
N ASP A 49 23.86 -4.95 -9.39
CA ASP A 49 22.75 -4.05 -9.04
C ASP A 49 21.48 -4.91 -8.94
N GLY A 50 20.83 -4.92 -7.78
CA GLY A 50 19.65 -5.78 -7.56
C GLY A 50 19.94 -7.27 -7.55
N ASP A 51 20.62 -7.79 -6.52
CA ASP A 51 21.01 -9.20 -6.46
C ASP A 51 19.87 -10.11 -5.96
N TYR A 52 19.10 -10.71 -6.88
CA TYR A 52 18.09 -11.73 -6.55
C TYR A 52 18.66 -13.16 -6.45
N ASP A 53 19.95 -13.35 -6.73
CA ASP A 53 20.68 -14.62 -6.54
C ASP A 53 21.85 -14.40 -5.56
N PRO A 54 21.57 -13.97 -4.31
CA PRO A 54 22.61 -13.57 -3.38
C PRO A 54 23.39 -14.78 -2.83
N PRO A 55 24.60 -14.56 -2.27
CA PRO A 55 25.30 -13.28 -2.21
C PRO A 55 26.35 -13.15 -3.33
N ALA A 56 26.28 -12.08 -4.11
CA ALA A 56 27.42 -11.56 -4.86
C ALA A 56 28.41 -10.83 -3.93
N GLY A 57 29.67 -10.71 -4.35
CA GLY A 57 30.69 -9.97 -3.62
C GLY A 57 30.46 -8.44 -3.65
N GLY A 58 30.94 -7.75 -2.62
CA GLY A 58 30.86 -6.29 -2.51
C GLY A 58 29.70 -5.81 -1.64
N LEU A 59 29.10 -4.67 -1.99
CA LEU A 59 27.94 -4.08 -1.29
C LEU A 59 26.66 -4.85 -1.66
N PRO A 60 25.95 -5.48 -0.70
CA PRO A 60 24.64 -6.08 -0.96
C PRO A 60 23.67 -5.03 -1.44
N ASP A 61 22.94 -5.35 -2.49
CA ASP A 61 22.01 -4.44 -3.11
C ASP A 61 20.81 -5.19 -3.65
N ASN A 62 19.62 -4.58 -3.54
CA ASN A 62 18.38 -5.20 -3.96
C ASN A 62 17.52 -4.17 -4.67
N HIS A 63 16.69 -4.62 -5.60
CA HIS A 63 15.67 -3.79 -6.20
C HIS A 63 14.35 -3.97 -5.45
N CYS A 64 13.75 -2.87 -5.02
CA CYS A 64 12.54 -2.87 -4.21
C CYS A 64 11.46 -2.06 -4.91
N TYR A 65 10.45 -2.74 -5.43
CA TYR A 65 9.29 -2.12 -6.06
C TYR A 65 8.00 -2.37 -5.27
N PRO A 66 7.98 -2.23 -3.93
CA PRO A 66 6.85 -2.66 -3.10
C PRO A 66 5.56 -1.88 -3.38
N CYS A 67 5.66 -0.68 -3.96
CA CYS A 67 4.55 0.15 -4.39
C CYS A 67 4.23 0.03 -5.90
N TRP A 68 4.85 -0.91 -6.63
CA TRP A 68 4.53 -1.13 -8.05
C TRP A 68 4.29 -2.60 -8.38
N TYR A 69 5.18 -3.47 -7.91
CA TYR A 69 5.02 -4.91 -7.93
C TYR A 69 4.79 -5.31 -6.47
N ASN A 70 3.54 -5.35 -5.98
CA ASN A 70 3.27 -5.45 -4.53
C ASN A 70 4.14 -6.50 -3.85
N GLY A 71 4.76 -6.16 -2.72
CA GLY A 71 5.61 -7.09 -1.96
C GLY A 71 6.92 -7.49 -2.63
N HIS A 72 7.28 -6.91 -3.78
CA HIS A 72 8.53 -7.19 -4.47
C HIS A 72 9.75 -6.76 -3.63
N GLY A 73 10.60 -7.72 -3.30
CA GLY A 73 11.71 -7.59 -2.37
C GLY A 73 11.24 -7.57 -0.91
N ILE A 74 10.39 -6.61 -0.56
CA ILE A 74 9.83 -6.44 0.78
C ILE A 74 8.40 -5.90 0.70
N ASP A 75 7.56 -6.17 1.71
CA ASP A 75 6.25 -5.53 1.81
C ASP A 75 6.37 -4.04 2.18
N ILE A 76 5.51 -3.17 1.65
CA ILE A 76 5.59 -1.73 1.91
C ILE A 76 5.42 -1.40 3.40
N GLY A 77 4.56 -2.12 4.14
CA GLY A 77 4.39 -1.89 5.57
C GLY A 77 5.64 -2.25 6.36
N LYS A 78 6.31 -3.34 5.97
CA LYS A 78 7.62 -3.73 6.52
C LYS A 78 8.70 -2.70 6.22
N LEU A 79 8.82 -2.26 4.96
CA LEU A 79 9.79 -1.23 4.58
C LEU A 79 9.55 0.06 5.38
N HIS A 80 8.30 0.53 5.45
CA HIS A 80 7.92 1.75 6.17
C HIS A 80 8.22 1.67 7.67
N LYS A 81 8.12 0.47 8.27
CA LYS A 81 8.48 0.18 9.67
C LYS A 81 9.99 0.10 9.92
N GLY A 82 10.81 0.03 8.87
CA GLY A 82 12.27 -0.04 8.99
C GLY A 82 12.84 -1.46 8.91
N TYR A 83 12.04 -2.42 8.46
CA TYR A 83 12.57 -3.74 8.09
C TYR A 83 13.34 -3.65 6.77
N TRP A 84 14.28 -4.57 6.60
CA TRP A 84 14.98 -4.81 5.35
C TRP A 84 15.09 -6.31 5.08
N MET A 85 15.45 -6.65 3.84
CA MET A 85 15.74 -8.04 3.46
C MET A 85 16.96 -8.59 4.22
N PRO A 86 17.07 -9.92 4.37
CA PRO A 86 18.19 -10.54 5.06
C PRO A 86 19.54 -10.13 4.44
N VAL A 87 20.43 -9.61 5.29
CA VAL A 87 21.83 -9.28 4.97
C VAL A 87 22.74 -9.82 6.07
N LYS A 88 24.03 -9.97 5.77
CA LYS A 88 25.00 -10.42 6.77
C LYS A 88 25.07 -9.41 7.95
N PRO A 89 25.11 -9.88 9.21
CA PRO A 89 25.22 -8.97 10.36
C PRO A 89 26.40 -8.00 10.25
N GLY A 90 26.16 -6.73 10.58
CA GLY A 90 27.15 -5.65 10.53
C GLY A 90 27.43 -5.08 9.14
N TRP A 91 26.73 -5.55 8.09
CA TRP A 91 26.91 -5.02 6.74
C TRP A 91 25.93 -3.88 6.44
N HIS A 92 26.42 -2.90 5.69
CA HIS A 92 25.59 -1.93 4.99
C HIS A 92 25.04 -2.52 3.70
N TYR A 93 24.02 -1.88 3.14
CA TYR A 93 23.38 -2.31 1.90
C TYR A 93 22.83 -1.13 1.10
N GLY A 94 22.39 -1.42 -0.12
CA GLY A 94 21.74 -0.47 -1.01
C GLY A 94 20.41 -0.95 -1.57
N CYS A 95 19.65 0.00 -2.11
CA CYS A 95 18.50 -0.24 -2.97
C CYS A 95 18.77 0.32 -4.38
N GLY A 96 19.33 -0.50 -5.28
CA GLY A 96 19.76 -0.08 -6.61
C GLY A 96 18.63 0.48 -7.47
N GLU A 97 17.42 -0.03 -7.27
CA GLU A 97 16.24 0.51 -7.95
C GLU A 97 14.98 0.42 -7.10
N TYR A 98 14.15 1.46 -7.20
CA TYR A 98 12.78 1.50 -6.73
C TYR A 98 12.00 2.57 -7.51
N GLY A 99 10.68 2.46 -7.55
CA GLY A 99 9.83 3.44 -8.23
C GLY A 99 8.46 2.90 -8.56
N THR A 100 7.64 3.73 -9.19
CA THR A 100 6.30 3.36 -9.69
C THR A 100 6.03 4.15 -10.96
N GLU A 101 5.13 3.70 -11.83
CA GLU A 101 4.76 4.53 -12.99
C GLU A 101 3.90 5.72 -12.56
N GLY A 102 4.09 6.82 -13.29
CA GLY A 102 3.19 7.97 -13.34
C GLY A 102 3.13 8.43 -14.78
N LEU A 103 1.93 8.68 -15.33
CA LEU A 103 1.81 9.10 -16.71
C LEU A 103 2.53 10.44 -16.95
N GLU A 104 2.92 10.67 -18.19
CA GLU A 104 3.45 11.98 -18.62
C GLU A 104 2.36 13.05 -18.57
N SER A 105 2.76 14.32 -18.64
CA SER A 105 1.80 15.42 -18.69
C SER A 105 0.91 15.34 -19.93
N MET A 106 -0.29 15.90 -19.84
CA MET A 106 -1.20 16.03 -20.99
C MET A 106 -0.50 16.65 -22.20
N ASP A 107 0.25 17.73 -21.98
CA ASP A 107 0.99 18.43 -23.03
C ASP A 107 2.00 17.51 -23.74
N MET A 108 2.73 16.69 -22.98
CA MET A 108 3.71 15.74 -23.53
C MET A 108 3.00 14.66 -24.35
N MET A 109 1.95 14.06 -23.78
CA MET A 109 1.18 13.01 -24.44
C MET A 109 0.56 13.52 -25.74
N MET A 110 -0.14 14.66 -25.70
CA MET A 110 -0.80 15.25 -26.87
C MET A 110 0.19 15.69 -27.96
N LYS A 111 1.40 16.10 -27.58
CA LYS A 111 2.43 16.56 -28.52
C LYS A 111 3.18 15.43 -29.22
N TYR A 112 3.45 14.34 -28.51
CA TYR A 112 4.39 13.31 -28.98
C TYR A 112 3.82 11.92 -29.14
N TYR A 113 2.69 11.59 -28.50
CA TYR A 113 2.16 10.24 -28.58
C TYR A 113 1.42 10.04 -29.90
N PRO A 114 1.48 8.83 -30.49
CA PRO A 114 0.60 8.47 -31.59
C PRO A 114 -0.88 8.72 -31.21
N GLY A 115 -1.62 9.42 -32.08
CA GLY A 115 -3.01 9.80 -31.79
C GLY A 115 -3.94 8.60 -31.54
N ASN A 116 -3.60 7.41 -32.04
CA ASN A 116 -4.35 6.17 -31.76
C ASN A 116 -4.09 5.58 -30.36
N TRP A 117 -3.12 6.09 -29.60
CA TRP A 117 -2.89 5.72 -28.19
C TRP A 117 -3.72 6.57 -27.23
N LEU A 118 -4.23 7.71 -27.70
CA LEU A 118 -5.00 8.67 -26.92
C LEU A 118 -6.50 8.50 -27.17
N PRO A 119 -7.38 8.96 -26.26
CA PRO A 119 -8.81 8.95 -26.49
C PRO A 119 -9.17 9.77 -27.75
N LYS A 120 -10.04 9.21 -28.58
CA LYS A 120 -10.42 9.81 -29.87
C LYS A 120 -11.33 11.04 -29.73
N SER A 121 -12.06 11.15 -28.63
CA SER A 121 -12.95 12.26 -28.29
C SER A 121 -13.27 12.26 -26.79
N LYS A 122 -13.78 13.38 -26.28
CA LYS A 122 -14.19 13.52 -24.87
C LYS A 122 -15.21 12.46 -24.43
N ASP A 123 -16.19 12.16 -25.28
CA ASP A 123 -17.22 11.15 -24.99
C ASP A 123 -16.67 9.72 -24.93
N LYS A 124 -15.42 9.51 -25.36
CA LYS A 124 -14.73 8.21 -25.35
C LYS A 124 -13.65 8.09 -24.29
N GLU A 125 -13.41 9.12 -23.48
CA GLU A 125 -12.40 9.07 -22.42
C GLU A 125 -12.72 8.04 -21.35
N LYS A 126 -14.01 7.86 -21.01
CA LYS A 126 -14.44 6.88 -20.02
C LYS A 126 -14.16 5.43 -20.42
N GLU A 127 -14.09 5.16 -21.72
CA GLU A 127 -13.74 3.85 -22.28
C GLU A 127 -12.22 3.68 -22.47
N TRP A 128 -11.45 4.76 -22.30
CA TRP A 128 -10.00 4.77 -22.50
C TRP A 128 -9.27 4.35 -21.23
N SER A 129 -8.16 3.64 -21.43
CA SER A 129 -7.22 3.24 -20.39
C SER A 129 -5.78 3.44 -20.90
N PRO A 130 -4.82 3.69 -20.01
CA PRO A 130 -3.40 3.70 -20.33
C PRO A 130 -2.89 2.42 -21.01
N ASP A 131 -3.65 1.32 -20.98
CA ASP A 131 -3.34 0.09 -21.73
C ASP A 131 -3.26 0.29 -23.25
N SER A 132 -3.80 1.41 -23.76
CA SER A 132 -3.67 1.83 -25.16
C SER A 132 -2.25 2.28 -25.52
N ILE A 133 -1.44 2.65 -24.51
CA ILE A 133 -0.05 3.07 -24.65
C ILE A 133 0.84 1.83 -24.64
N ILE A 134 1.69 1.67 -25.65
CA ILE A 134 2.54 0.48 -25.77
C ILE A 134 3.46 0.37 -24.55
N ARG A 135 3.45 -0.81 -23.92
CA ARG A 135 4.24 -1.17 -22.71
C ARG A 135 3.88 -0.44 -21.42
N ALA A 136 2.87 0.43 -21.43
CA ALA A 136 2.32 0.98 -20.21
C ALA A 136 1.82 -0.13 -19.26
N GLN A 137 2.09 0.04 -17.97
CA GLN A 137 1.62 -0.86 -16.93
C GLN A 137 0.56 -0.19 -16.05
N THR A 138 0.47 1.14 -16.04
CA THR A 138 -0.53 1.93 -15.29
C THR A 138 -1.95 1.41 -15.42
N GLY A 139 -2.45 1.16 -16.64
CA GLY A 139 -3.83 0.70 -16.84
C GLY A 139 -4.09 -0.68 -16.22
N LYS A 140 -3.11 -1.57 -16.23
CA LYS A 140 -3.23 -2.93 -15.68
C LYS A 140 -3.14 -2.97 -14.16
N PHE A 141 -2.34 -2.10 -13.55
CA PHE A 141 -2.00 -2.19 -12.12
C PHE A 141 -2.73 -1.17 -11.23
N HIS A 142 -3.34 -0.13 -11.80
CA HIS A 142 -3.98 0.92 -11.01
C HIS A 142 -5.00 0.39 -9.97
N PHE A 143 -5.69 -0.72 -10.26
CA PHE A 143 -6.65 -1.36 -9.36
C PHE A 143 -6.08 -1.72 -7.98
N MET A 144 -4.74 -1.77 -7.84
CA MET A 144 -4.02 -2.06 -6.60
C MET A 144 -3.59 -0.80 -5.87
N PHE A 145 -3.83 0.38 -6.45
CA PHE A 145 -3.21 1.63 -6.04
C PHE A 145 -4.21 2.77 -5.89
N TYR A 146 -5.22 2.90 -6.74
CA TYR A 146 -6.23 3.97 -6.73
C TYR A 146 -7.47 3.61 -7.57
N ASP A 147 -8.56 4.36 -7.40
CA ASP A 147 -9.81 4.14 -8.13
C ASP A 147 -9.62 4.41 -9.64
N THR A 148 -10.35 3.68 -10.49
CA THR A 148 -10.31 3.88 -11.94
C THR A 148 -10.76 5.30 -12.32
N PRO A 149 -9.88 6.12 -12.93
CA PRO A 149 -10.22 7.45 -13.44
C PRO A 149 -11.15 7.41 -14.65
N ASP A 150 -11.97 8.45 -14.83
CA ASP A 150 -12.95 8.54 -15.94
C ASP A 150 -12.44 9.37 -17.13
N THR A 151 -11.40 10.19 -16.93
CA THR A 151 -10.84 11.09 -17.96
C THR A 151 -9.33 10.94 -18.10
N LEU A 152 -8.77 11.33 -19.26
CA LEU A 152 -7.33 11.30 -19.47
C LEU A 152 -6.59 12.19 -18.46
N GLU A 153 -7.15 13.36 -18.14
CA GLU A 153 -6.60 14.29 -17.15
C GLU A 153 -6.58 13.67 -15.75
N GLU A 154 -7.68 13.02 -15.33
CA GLU A 154 -7.71 12.31 -14.04
C GLU A 154 -6.72 11.13 -14.01
N TRP A 155 -6.51 10.43 -15.13
CA TRP A 155 -5.48 9.39 -15.23
C TRP A 155 -4.07 9.93 -14.99
N VAL A 156 -3.74 11.07 -15.61
CA VAL A 156 -2.45 11.74 -15.39
C VAL A 156 -2.32 12.18 -13.94
N GLU A 157 -3.36 12.83 -13.40
CA GLU A 157 -3.37 13.34 -12.04
C GLU A 157 -3.21 12.23 -11.00
N LYS A 158 -4.04 11.18 -11.07
CA LYS A 158 -4.02 10.06 -10.12
C LYS A 158 -2.75 9.24 -10.18
N SER A 159 -2.25 8.96 -11.38
CA SER A 159 -0.98 8.23 -11.51
C SER A 159 0.20 9.03 -10.96
N GLN A 160 0.26 10.35 -11.19
CA GLN A 160 1.32 11.19 -10.62
C GLN A 160 1.18 11.43 -9.11
N GLU A 161 -0.05 11.54 -8.58
CA GLU A 161 -0.31 11.57 -7.14
C GLU A 161 0.21 10.31 -6.45
N TYR A 162 -0.12 9.14 -7.00
CA TYR A 162 0.35 7.88 -6.47
C TYR A 162 1.88 7.75 -6.59
N GLN A 163 2.46 8.13 -7.73
CA GLN A 163 3.90 8.12 -7.92
C GLN A 163 4.63 8.99 -6.91
N ALA A 164 4.10 10.19 -6.62
CA ALA A 164 4.66 11.08 -5.61
C ALA A 164 4.55 10.50 -4.19
N TRP A 165 3.39 9.94 -3.83
CA TRP A 165 3.20 9.28 -2.54
C TRP A 165 4.16 8.09 -2.35
N ALA A 166 4.24 7.21 -3.36
CA ALA A 166 5.09 6.02 -3.34
C ALA A 166 6.58 6.39 -3.26
N THR A 167 7.00 7.40 -4.04
CA THR A 167 8.37 7.93 -4.00
C THR A 167 8.70 8.48 -2.62
N LYS A 168 7.80 9.26 -2.01
CA LYS A 168 7.99 9.82 -0.67
C LYS A 168 8.14 8.73 0.39
N ILE A 169 7.18 7.80 0.49
CA ILE A 169 7.17 6.80 1.56
C ILE A 169 8.37 5.87 1.50
N MET A 170 8.80 5.44 0.30
CA MET A 170 9.98 4.60 0.13
C MET A 170 11.28 5.37 0.42
N THR A 171 11.43 6.57 -0.13
CA THR A 171 12.66 7.38 0.06
C THR A 171 12.86 7.76 1.52
N GLU A 172 11.80 8.19 2.21
CA GLU A 172 11.88 8.51 3.64
C GLU A 172 12.19 7.27 4.49
N ALA A 173 11.64 6.10 4.14
CA ALA A 173 11.98 4.85 4.82
C ALA A 173 13.47 4.50 4.67
N PHE A 174 14.03 4.61 3.47
CA PHE A 174 15.45 4.41 3.22
C PHE A 174 16.32 5.37 4.03
N ARG A 175 15.96 6.66 4.08
CA ARG A 175 16.73 7.66 4.83
C ARG A 175 16.66 7.50 6.34
N ARG A 176 15.60 6.89 6.88
CA ARG A 176 15.53 6.58 8.32
C ARG A 176 16.45 5.42 8.71
N ASP A 177 16.78 4.52 7.78
CA ASP A 177 17.68 3.39 8.06
C ASP A 177 19.14 3.77 7.86
N SER A 178 19.89 3.96 8.95
CA SER A 178 21.31 4.30 8.92
C SER A 178 22.22 3.21 8.33
N ARG A 179 21.69 2.01 8.06
CA ARG A 179 22.42 0.94 7.36
C ARG A 179 22.26 1.03 5.83
N MET A 180 21.24 1.73 5.35
CA MET A 180 20.97 1.98 3.93
C MET A 180 21.96 3.03 3.41
N ASN A 181 23.05 2.59 2.81
CA ASN A 181 24.15 3.46 2.41
C ASN A 181 23.93 4.11 1.02
N THR A 182 23.03 3.55 0.22
CA THR A 182 22.72 4.07 -1.13
C THR A 182 21.33 3.62 -1.55
N PHE A 183 20.63 4.44 -2.32
CA PHE A 183 19.42 4.06 -3.03
C PHE A 183 19.30 4.89 -4.31
N ALA A 184 18.66 4.36 -5.36
CA ALA A 184 18.46 5.08 -6.60
C ALA A 184 17.03 4.92 -7.15
N ILE A 185 16.42 6.06 -7.46
CA ILE A 185 15.08 6.12 -8.06
C ILE A 185 15.16 5.66 -9.52
N HIS A 186 14.30 4.70 -9.87
CA HIS A 186 14.13 4.21 -11.23
C HIS A 186 12.84 4.82 -11.82
N LEU A 187 12.90 5.84 -12.69
CA LEU A 187 14.09 6.53 -13.20
C LEU A 187 14.04 8.03 -12.88
N PHE A 188 15.19 8.69 -12.95
CA PHE A 188 15.21 10.14 -12.80
C PHE A 188 14.64 10.84 -14.05
N ILE A 189 15.04 10.40 -15.25
CA ILE A 189 14.71 11.03 -16.53
C ILE A 189 14.22 9.97 -17.53
N ASP A 190 13.39 10.39 -18.46
CA ASP A 190 13.05 9.56 -19.62
C ASP A 190 13.94 9.88 -20.84
N ALA A 191 14.15 8.91 -21.71
CA ALA A 191 15.00 9.04 -22.90
C ALA A 191 14.22 9.41 -24.17
N PHE A 192 12.93 9.05 -24.23
CA PHE A 192 12.00 9.37 -25.32
C PHE A 192 10.56 9.35 -24.77
N PRO A 193 9.59 10.06 -25.40
CA PRO A 193 8.21 10.12 -24.90
C PRO A 193 7.62 8.71 -24.79
N SER A 194 6.86 8.45 -23.72
CA SER A 194 6.36 7.09 -23.41
C SER A 194 7.45 6.02 -23.22
N GLY A 195 8.67 6.41 -22.83
CA GLY A 195 9.76 5.46 -22.58
C GLY A 195 9.53 4.66 -21.31
N TRP A 196 10.18 5.08 -20.24
CA TRP A 196 9.96 4.50 -18.92
C TRP A 196 9.11 5.44 -18.10
N MET A 197 7.80 5.20 -18.06
CA MET A 197 6.87 6.08 -17.32
C MET A 197 7.10 6.10 -15.80
N LYS A 198 8.02 5.28 -15.28
CA LYS A 198 8.55 5.41 -13.91
C LYS A 198 9.46 6.63 -13.72
N ALA A 199 9.91 7.25 -14.83
CA ALA A 199 10.67 8.48 -14.80
C ALA A 199 9.91 9.58 -14.05
N ILE A 200 10.59 10.27 -13.14
CA ILE A 200 10.03 11.39 -12.37
C ILE A 200 10.20 12.74 -13.08
N MET A 201 11.00 12.79 -14.15
CA MET A 201 11.08 13.90 -15.10
C MET A 201 10.87 13.39 -16.52
N ASP A 202 10.08 14.09 -17.32
CA ASP A 202 9.86 13.73 -18.71
C ASP A 202 11.06 14.09 -19.62
N THR A 203 10.95 13.76 -20.91
CA THR A 203 12.02 13.96 -21.90
C THR A 203 12.37 15.41 -22.18
N GLU A 204 11.42 16.34 -21.96
CA GLU A 204 11.64 17.78 -22.05
C GLU A 204 12.19 18.35 -20.73
N ARG A 205 12.55 17.49 -19.77
CA ARG A 205 13.05 17.85 -18.44
C ARG A 205 12.02 18.60 -17.60
N LYS A 206 10.72 18.37 -17.85
CA LYS A 206 9.67 18.88 -16.96
C LYS A 206 9.46 17.88 -15.82
N PRO A 207 9.51 18.36 -14.55
CA PRO A 207 9.31 17.48 -13.40
C PRO A 207 7.85 17.05 -13.26
N LYS A 208 7.63 15.76 -12.99
CA LYS A 208 6.36 15.24 -12.45
C LYS A 208 6.26 15.54 -10.96
N LYS A 209 5.08 15.35 -10.36
CA LYS A 209 4.87 15.49 -8.91
C LYS A 209 5.89 14.70 -8.08
N ALA A 210 6.27 13.51 -8.53
CA ALA A 210 7.26 12.66 -7.86
C ALA A 210 8.67 13.26 -7.81
N CYS A 211 9.07 14.10 -8.76
CA CYS A 211 10.35 14.80 -8.71
C CYS A 211 10.42 15.76 -7.52
N PHE A 212 9.32 16.45 -7.22
CA PHE A 212 9.24 17.33 -6.06
C PHE A 212 9.23 16.51 -4.76
N ALA A 213 8.41 15.45 -4.69
CA ALA A 213 8.40 14.56 -3.52
C ALA A 213 9.78 13.96 -3.24
N TYR A 214 10.51 13.54 -4.28
CA TYR A 214 11.87 13.03 -4.17
C TYR A 214 12.84 14.10 -3.67
N ARG A 215 12.80 15.30 -4.26
CA ARG A 215 13.64 16.43 -3.83
C ARG A 215 13.45 16.76 -2.35
N GLU A 216 12.19 16.87 -1.89
CA GLU A 216 11.90 17.16 -0.48
C GLU A 216 12.40 16.03 0.43
N ALA A 217 12.13 14.77 0.05
CA ALA A 217 12.59 13.61 0.80
C ALA A 217 14.12 13.48 0.85
N LEU A 218 14.86 14.10 -0.07
CA LEU A 218 16.33 14.16 -0.10
C LEU A 218 16.93 15.40 0.59
N THR A 219 16.13 16.21 1.30
CA THR A 219 16.66 17.41 1.94
C THR A 219 17.82 17.06 2.90
N PRO A 220 19.01 17.67 2.77
CA PRO A 220 20.23 17.18 3.44
C PRO A 220 20.15 17.09 4.96
N LEU A 221 19.36 17.97 5.59
CA LEU A 221 18.98 17.88 7.00
C LEU A 221 17.45 17.91 7.06
N MET A 222 16.87 16.77 7.44
CA MET A 222 15.42 16.54 7.41
C MET A 222 14.93 16.13 8.79
N VAL A 223 13.84 16.76 9.25
CA VAL A 223 13.00 16.21 10.31
C VAL A 223 11.80 15.50 9.67
N ASN A 224 11.44 14.31 10.15
CA ASN A 224 10.43 13.45 9.54
C ASN A 224 9.47 12.89 10.60
N LEU A 225 8.18 12.86 10.25
CA LEU A 225 7.15 12.16 11.01
C LEU A 225 6.84 10.82 10.36
N ARG A 226 6.75 9.77 11.18
CA ARG A 226 6.41 8.43 10.71
C ARG A 226 5.33 7.80 11.58
N THR A 227 4.33 7.17 10.95
CA THR A 227 3.30 6.38 11.63
C THR A 227 2.78 5.29 10.71
N ASP A 228 2.32 4.18 11.28
CA ASP A 228 1.58 3.12 10.58
C ASP A 228 0.07 3.38 10.54
N ARG A 229 -0.41 4.37 11.31
CA ARG A 229 -1.82 4.62 11.53
C ARG A 229 -2.15 6.05 11.15
N PHE A 230 -2.93 6.19 10.07
CA PHE A 230 -3.38 7.48 9.55
C PHE A 230 -4.81 7.82 9.98
N LYS A 231 -5.51 6.87 10.60
CA LYS A 231 -6.94 6.98 10.97
C LYS A 231 -7.16 6.49 12.38
N TYR A 232 -7.91 7.25 13.16
CA TYR A 232 -8.14 7.03 14.59
C TYR A 232 -9.62 7.21 14.93
N PHE A 233 -10.05 6.62 16.04
CA PHE A 233 -11.35 6.96 16.65
C PHE A 233 -11.22 8.18 17.55
N SER A 234 -12.35 8.84 17.84
CA SER A 234 -12.45 9.90 18.85
C SER A 234 -11.91 9.45 20.22
N GLY A 235 -11.06 10.28 20.86
CA GLY A 235 -10.49 10.02 22.18
C GLY A 235 -9.38 8.96 22.24
N GLU A 236 -8.98 8.41 21.10
CA GLU A 236 -7.91 7.43 21.00
C GLU A 236 -6.53 8.07 21.24
N ASP A 237 -5.59 7.28 21.77
CA ASP A 237 -4.18 7.68 21.85
C ASP A 237 -3.54 7.64 20.46
N VAL A 238 -3.08 8.81 20.01
CA VAL A 238 -2.33 8.96 18.77
C VAL A 238 -0.83 8.87 19.10
N LYS A 239 -0.11 8.07 18.32
CA LYS A 239 1.34 7.83 18.46
C LYS A 239 2.04 8.00 17.11
N LEU A 240 3.01 8.91 17.06
CA LEU A 240 3.86 9.14 15.89
C LEU A 240 5.33 9.08 16.30
N GLU A 241 6.17 8.65 15.37
CA GLU A 241 7.62 8.68 15.52
C GLU A 241 8.18 9.99 14.95
N ALA A 242 9.06 10.64 15.70
CA ALA A 242 9.86 11.76 15.21
C ALA A 242 11.28 11.26 14.88
N TRP A 243 11.77 11.62 13.69
CA TRP A 243 13.08 11.24 13.18
C TRP A 243 13.84 12.48 12.69
N ILE A 244 15.17 12.45 12.80
CA ILE A 244 16.05 13.37 12.09
C ILE A 244 16.99 12.56 11.20
N CYS A 245 17.10 12.95 9.93
CA CYS A 245 18.07 12.42 8.97
C CYS A 245 19.02 13.56 8.59
N ASN A 246 20.32 13.34 8.74
CA ASN A 246 21.35 14.33 8.45
C ASN A 246 22.45 13.72 7.59
N ASP A 247 22.47 14.09 6.32
CA ASP A 247 23.47 13.66 5.35
C ASP A 247 24.75 14.51 5.40
N LYS A 248 24.75 15.55 6.25
CA LYS A 248 25.91 16.43 6.44
C LYS A 248 26.85 15.86 7.49
N ASN A 249 28.14 16.16 7.33
CA ASN A 249 29.13 15.98 8.39
C ASN A 249 29.12 17.14 9.40
N GLU A 250 28.03 17.91 9.50
CA GLU A 250 27.89 19.08 10.38
C GLU A 250 26.65 18.92 11.25
N ILE A 251 26.72 19.43 12.48
CA ILE A 251 25.59 19.49 13.41
C ILE A 251 25.34 20.96 13.72
N PRO A 252 24.17 21.51 13.36
CA PRO A 252 23.82 22.86 13.77
C PRO A 252 23.71 22.96 15.30
N GLY A 253 24.29 24.00 15.88
CA GLY A 253 24.30 24.22 17.33
C GLY A 253 22.91 24.53 17.89
N ASN A 254 22.65 24.12 19.14
CA ASN A 254 21.48 24.51 19.92
C ASN A 254 20.11 24.31 19.24
N THR A 255 19.98 23.25 18.42
CA THR A 255 18.75 22.95 17.69
C THR A 255 17.66 22.31 18.56
N ARG A 256 16.42 22.59 18.19
CA ARG A 256 15.22 22.05 18.84
C ARG A 256 14.24 21.50 17.82
N ILE A 257 13.52 20.48 18.22
CA ILE A 257 12.29 20.06 17.54
C ILE A 257 11.14 20.85 18.14
N LYS A 258 10.28 21.38 17.30
CA LYS A 258 8.98 21.93 17.68
C LYS A 258 7.91 21.18 16.90
N TYR A 259 6.82 20.81 17.53
CA TYR A 259 5.73 20.16 16.82
C TYR A 259 4.39 20.65 17.35
N MET A 260 3.39 20.61 16.49
CA MET A 260 2.03 21.04 16.79
C MET A 260 1.01 20.15 16.09
N VAL A 261 -0.17 20.05 16.70
CA VAL A 261 -1.35 19.37 16.14
C VAL A 261 -2.38 20.44 15.84
N GLU A 262 -2.80 20.50 14.59
CA GLU A 262 -3.78 21.45 14.09
C GLU A 262 -5.06 20.73 13.69
N LYS A 263 -6.20 21.37 13.96
CA LYS A 263 -7.51 20.99 13.46
C LYS A 263 -8.18 22.23 12.90
N ASP A 264 -8.57 22.19 11.63
CA ASP A 264 -9.27 23.30 10.95
C ASP A 264 -8.51 24.65 11.05
N GLY A 265 -7.18 24.61 11.10
CA GLY A 265 -6.31 25.79 11.27
C GLY A 265 -6.10 26.24 12.72
N GLU A 266 -6.79 25.63 13.70
CA GLU A 266 -6.60 25.88 15.13
C GLU A 266 -5.60 24.91 15.75
N MET A 267 -4.69 25.43 16.56
CA MET A 267 -3.69 24.63 17.28
C MET A 267 -4.34 23.97 18.51
N LEU A 268 -4.39 22.64 18.53
CA LEU A 268 -4.88 21.86 19.67
C LEU A 268 -3.79 21.57 20.70
N PHE A 269 -2.56 21.42 20.23
CA PHE A 269 -1.43 20.97 21.03
C PHE A 269 -0.13 21.46 20.40
N ALA A 270 0.85 21.84 21.21
CA ALA A 270 2.22 22.09 20.76
C ALA A 270 3.24 21.80 21.85
N GLN A 271 4.43 21.37 21.43
CA GLN A 271 5.56 21.06 22.32
C GLN A 271 6.89 21.36 21.65
N SER A 272 7.94 21.38 22.45
CA SER A 272 9.31 21.54 21.97
C SER A 272 10.29 20.73 22.79
N GLU A 273 11.20 20.05 22.10
CA GLU A 273 12.24 19.22 22.69
C GLU A 273 13.61 19.54 22.10
N LYS A 274 14.69 19.19 22.80
CA LYS A 274 16.05 19.31 22.26
C LYS A 274 16.23 18.30 21.12
N ALA A 275 16.82 18.74 20.01
CA ALA A 275 17.14 17.85 18.90
C ALA A 275 18.47 17.09 19.14
N ASP A 276 18.49 15.81 18.79
CA ASP A 276 19.70 14.97 18.81
C ASP A 276 20.07 14.59 17.37
N ILE A 277 20.94 15.39 16.75
CA ILE A 277 21.27 15.31 15.33
C ILE A 277 22.59 14.53 15.17
N PRO A 278 22.60 13.34 14.53
CA PRO A 278 23.83 12.63 14.23
C PRO A 278 24.53 13.22 12.99
N ARG A 279 25.81 12.89 12.75
CA ARG A 279 26.51 13.22 11.49
C ARG A 279 26.35 12.07 10.49
N CYS A 280 26.10 12.39 9.23
CA CYS A 280 25.98 11.42 8.13
C CYS A 280 25.12 10.20 8.50
N SER A 281 23.99 10.41 9.17
CA SER A 281 23.17 9.34 9.72
C SER A 281 21.75 9.81 10.05
N SER A 282 20.96 8.90 10.60
CA SER A 282 19.60 9.14 11.05
C SER A 282 19.45 8.79 12.54
N LYS A 283 18.49 9.42 13.22
CA LYS A 283 18.22 9.15 14.63
C LYS A 283 16.75 9.35 14.98
N PHE A 284 16.19 8.35 15.65
CA PHE A 284 14.89 8.42 16.31
C PHE A 284 14.96 9.39 17.49
N GLN A 285 14.04 10.36 17.51
CA GLN A 285 14.01 11.44 18.50
C GLN A 285 13.04 11.15 19.65
N GLY A 286 12.20 10.13 19.50
CA GLY A 286 11.15 9.81 20.44
C GLY A 286 9.76 9.79 19.78
N PHE A 287 8.77 9.47 20.60
CA PHE A 287 7.38 9.43 20.17
C PHE A 287 6.68 10.74 20.51
N ILE A 288 5.83 11.18 19.58
CA ILE A 288 4.83 12.23 19.81
C ILE A 288 3.53 11.54 20.22
N TYR A 289 2.98 11.95 21.37
CA TYR A 289 1.74 11.43 21.93
C TYR A 289 0.72 12.56 22.13
N PHE A 290 -0.53 12.31 21.75
CA PHE A 290 -1.67 13.16 22.10
C PHE A 290 -2.97 12.35 21.99
N LYS A 291 -4.04 12.84 22.61
CA LYS A 291 -5.39 12.28 22.47
C LYS A 291 -6.06 12.88 21.25
N SER A 292 -6.66 12.05 20.40
CA SER A 292 -7.49 12.54 19.30
C SER A 292 -8.72 13.29 19.87
N PRO A 293 -9.16 14.39 19.23
CA PRO A 293 -10.33 15.13 19.68
C PRO A 293 -11.61 14.30 19.51
N GLN A 294 -12.65 14.70 20.24
CA GLN A 294 -14.00 14.20 19.99
C GLN A 294 -14.54 14.86 18.71
N VAL A 295 -15.11 14.05 17.82
CA VAL A 295 -15.73 14.52 16.57
C VAL A 295 -17.11 13.90 16.40
N HIS A 296 -18.01 14.60 15.70
CA HIS A 296 -19.36 14.09 15.41
C HIS A 296 -19.38 13.10 14.24
N ASN A 297 -18.63 13.39 13.17
CA ASN A 297 -18.59 12.55 11.95
C ASN A 297 -17.16 12.08 11.67
N ARG A 298 -16.40 12.89 10.94
CA ARG A 298 -14.96 12.73 10.70
C ARG A 298 -14.32 14.11 10.63
N CYS A 299 -13.06 14.24 11.06
CA CYS A 299 -12.28 15.45 10.81
C CYS A 299 -10.84 15.11 10.40
N LYS A 300 -10.19 16.07 9.75
CA LYS A 300 -8.76 16.02 9.46
C LYS A 300 -7.97 16.67 10.59
N LEU A 301 -6.84 16.09 10.93
CA LEU A 301 -5.80 16.69 11.76
C LEU A 301 -4.51 16.82 10.94
N THR A 302 -3.77 17.89 11.14
CA THR A 302 -2.42 18.01 10.59
C THR A 302 -1.43 18.06 11.75
N VAL A 303 -0.52 17.09 11.82
CA VAL A 303 0.61 17.12 12.74
C VAL A 303 1.79 17.71 12.00
N ARG A 304 2.30 18.84 12.46
CA ARG A 304 3.48 19.52 11.91
C ARG A 304 4.66 19.35 12.85
N ILE A 305 5.84 19.14 12.29
CA ILE A 305 7.11 19.11 13.00
C ILE A 305 8.08 20.07 12.30
N GLY A 306 8.85 20.81 13.08
CA GLY A 306 9.90 21.69 12.61
C GLY A 306 11.18 21.46 13.40
N LEU A 307 12.31 21.47 12.69
CA LEU A 307 13.63 21.58 13.27
C LEU A 307 14.02 23.06 13.21
N VAL A 308 14.30 23.66 14.36
CA VAL A 308 14.63 25.09 14.47
C VAL A 308 16.02 25.29 15.08
N ASP A 309 16.69 26.38 14.70
CA ASP A 309 17.92 26.83 15.35
C ASP A 309 17.63 27.63 16.64
N GLU A 310 18.68 28.18 17.25
CA GLU A 310 18.60 28.92 18.51
C GLU A 310 17.87 30.28 18.38
N GLN A 311 17.69 30.78 17.15
CA GLN A 311 16.90 31.98 16.85
C GLN A 311 15.47 31.64 16.40
N ASP A 312 15.02 30.40 16.58
CA ASP A 312 13.71 29.89 16.14
C ASP A 312 13.50 29.95 14.61
N LYS A 313 14.58 30.06 13.83
CA LYS A 313 14.48 29.94 12.37
C LYS A 313 14.32 28.47 12.01
N VAL A 314 13.32 28.18 11.19
CA VAL A 314 13.06 26.84 10.67
C VAL A 314 14.18 26.42 9.72
N LEU A 315 14.88 25.35 10.08
CA LEU A 315 15.90 24.69 9.26
C LEU A 315 15.26 23.69 8.30
N HIS A 316 14.20 23.01 8.75
CA HIS A 316 13.38 22.09 7.96
C HIS A 316 12.06 21.85 8.70
N ASP A 317 10.97 21.64 7.97
CA ASP A 317 9.69 21.20 8.52
C ASP A 317 9.07 20.05 7.72
N SER A 318 8.17 19.32 8.36
CA SER A 318 7.40 18.24 7.75
C SER A 318 6.02 18.18 8.38
N SER A 319 5.09 17.55 7.68
CA SER A 319 3.75 17.32 8.20
C SER A 319 3.18 16.00 7.72
N ILE A 320 2.23 15.51 8.51
CA ILE A 320 1.41 14.35 8.19
C ILE A 320 -0.03 14.66 8.55
N ASP A 321 -0.92 14.24 7.66
CA ASP A 321 -2.34 14.35 7.85
C ASP A 321 -2.89 13.05 8.44
N LEU A 322 -3.74 13.20 9.46
CA LEU A 322 -4.47 12.12 10.10
C LEU A 322 -5.96 12.39 10.00
N GLU A 323 -6.77 11.35 10.14
CA GLU A 323 -8.22 11.47 10.20
C GLU A 323 -8.74 10.87 11.50
N VAL A 324 -9.72 11.56 12.09
CA VAL A 324 -10.40 11.10 13.31
C VAL A 324 -11.86 10.87 12.98
N PHE A 325 -12.37 9.71 13.35
CA PHE A 325 -13.74 9.29 13.11
C PHE A 325 -14.48 9.20 14.44
N ASN A 326 -15.77 9.53 14.43
CA ASN A 326 -16.65 9.14 15.51
C ASN A 326 -16.75 7.60 15.56
N LYS A 327 -17.02 7.06 16.75
CA LYS A 327 -17.16 5.63 16.99
C LYS A 327 -18.61 5.29 17.35
N ASP A 328 -19.48 5.33 16.34
CA ASP A 328 -20.88 4.99 16.49
C ASP A 328 -21.12 3.49 16.32
N TYR A 329 -21.79 2.89 17.31
CA TYR A 329 -22.18 1.49 17.29
C TYR A 329 -23.63 1.35 16.83
N ILE A 330 -23.83 0.86 15.60
CA ILE A 330 -25.15 0.68 14.98
C ILE A 330 -25.70 -0.75 15.12
N LEU A 331 -24.89 -1.68 15.63
CA LEU A 331 -25.26 -3.10 15.79
C LEU A 331 -25.85 -3.45 17.17
N LYS A 332 -26.32 -2.46 17.94
CA LYS A 332 -26.83 -2.70 19.29
C LYS A 332 -28.00 -3.68 19.27
N GLY A 333 -27.83 -4.83 19.93
CA GLY A 333 -28.85 -5.89 19.99
C GLY A 333 -28.91 -6.79 18.75
N LYS A 334 -28.00 -6.63 17.78
CA LYS A 334 -27.91 -7.53 16.63
C LYS A 334 -27.43 -8.91 17.08
N SER A 335 -28.12 -9.95 16.64
CA SER A 335 -27.73 -11.34 16.85
C SER A 335 -26.98 -11.89 15.65
N VAL A 336 -25.95 -12.70 15.91
CA VAL A 336 -25.20 -13.41 14.89
C VAL A 336 -25.07 -14.88 15.25
N VAL A 337 -25.08 -15.73 14.23
CA VAL A 337 -24.65 -17.13 14.36
C VAL A 337 -23.26 -17.24 13.76
N VAL A 338 -22.35 -17.89 14.46
CA VAL A 338 -20.96 -18.05 14.02
C VAL A 338 -20.74 -19.48 13.54
N LEU A 339 -20.28 -19.63 12.30
CA LEU A 339 -19.92 -20.92 11.69
C LEU A 339 -18.43 -20.93 11.35
N GLY A 340 -17.66 -21.43 12.32
CA GLY A 340 -16.21 -21.44 12.37
C GLY A 340 -15.71 -20.67 13.59
N GLY A 341 -14.46 -20.21 13.60
CA GLY A 341 -13.87 -19.71 14.85
C GLY A 341 -12.59 -18.91 14.77
N ALA A 342 -11.90 -18.89 13.63
CA ALA A 342 -10.65 -18.16 13.51
C ALA A 342 -10.86 -16.68 13.17
N LYS A 343 -11.89 -16.38 12.37
CA LYS A 343 -12.16 -15.05 11.81
C LYS A 343 -13.55 -14.56 12.17
N ALA A 344 -14.57 -15.41 11.98
CA ALA A 344 -15.96 -15.06 12.22
C ALA A 344 -16.24 -14.79 13.70
N LYS A 345 -15.73 -15.65 14.59
CA LYS A 345 -15.86 -15.47 16.04
C LYS A 345 -15.17 -14.19 16.54
N ILE A 346 -13.91 -13.97 16.14
CA ILE A 346 -13.16 -12.77 16.51
C ILE A 346 -13.90 -11.51 16.04
N LEU A 347 -14.41 -11.50 14.80
CA LEU A 347 -15.15 -10.35 14.28
C LEU A 347 -16.43 -10.08 15.07
N ALA A 348 -17.19 -11.13 15.43
CA ALA A 348 -18.39 -11.01 16.25
C ALA A 348 -18.08 -10.43 17.64
N GLU A 349 -16.99 -10.90 18.26
CA GLU A 349 -16.53 -10.40 19.57
C GLU A 349 -16.09 -8.93 19.49
N GLU A 350 -15.31 -8.54 18.47
CA GLU A 350 -14.85 -7.15 18.30
C GLU A 350 -16.01 -6.17 18.05
N LEU A 351 -17.07 -6.62 17.38
CA LEU A 351 -18.28 -5.83 17.13
C LEU A 351 -19.25 -5.79 18.32
N ALA A 352 -18.99 -6.60 19.35
CA ALA A 352 -19.85 -6.73 20.53
C ALA A 352 -21.32 -7.08 20.18
N VAL A 353 -21.51 -7.95 19.19
CA VAL A 353 -22.84 -8.50 18.82
C VAL A 353 -23.20 -9.71 19.68
N ASN A 354 -24.49 -10.04 19.75
CA ASN A 354 -24.97 -11.20 20.51
C ASN A 354 -24.76 -12.49 19.70
N ILE A 355 -23.91 -13.40 20.18
CA ILE A 355 -23.71 -14.70 19.52
C ILE A 355 -24.81 -15.65 20.01
N VAL A 356 -25.60 -16.19 19.08
CA VAL A 356 -26.69 -17.12 19.34
C VAL A 356 -26.47 -18.45 18.62
N GLU A 357 -27.16 -19.49 19.08
CA GLU A 357 -27.15 -20.80 18.43
C GLU A 357 -27.95 -20.76 17.11
N LEU A 358 -27.65 -21.70 16.21
CA LEU A 358 -28.29 -21.78 14.88
C LEU A 358 -29.82 -21.91 15.00
N GLU A 359 -30.28 -22.66 15.99
CA GLU A 359 -31.69 -22.92 16.29
C GLU A 359 -32.43 -21.63 16.62
N ASP A 360 -31.79 -20.74 17.40
CA ASP A 360 -32.36 -19.50 17.92
C ASP A 360 -32.32 -18.34 16.90
N ALA A 361 -31.68 -18.53 15.75
CA ALA A 361 -31.61 -17.51 14.71
C ALA A 361 -33.01 -17.13 14.19
N ASP A 362 -33.27 -15.83 14.09
CA ASP A 362 -34.50 -15.25 13.57
C ASP A 362 -34.28 -14.57 12.20
N ARG A 363 -35.26 -13.78 11.75
CA ARG A 363 -35.19 -13.04 10.49
C ARG A 363 -34.15 -11.91 10.48
N ASP A 364 -33.76 -11.40 11.65
CA ASP A 364 -32.82 -10.27 11.75
C ASP A 364 -31.40 -10.74 12.08
N THR A 365 -31.20 -12.06 12.20
CA THR A 365 -29.91 -12.67 12.52
C THR A 365 -28.98 -12.69 11.30
N THR A 366 -27.68 -12.51 11.55
CA THR A 366 -26.64 -12.65 10.51
C THR A 366 -25.76 -13.88 10.77
N PHE A 367 -25.64 -14.76 9.78
CA PHE A 367 -24.72 -15.89 9.80
C PHE A 367 -23.33 -15.42 9.35
N LEU A 368 -22.35 -15.43 10.25
CA LEU A 368 -20.95 -15.15 9.95
C LEU A 368 -20.19 -16.46 9.74
N VAL A 369 -19.63 -16.65 8.56
CA VAL A 369 -19.04 -17.92 8.13
C VAL A 369 -17.61 -17.73 7.68
N ASP A 370 -16.68 -18.38 8.36
CA ASP A 370 -15.29 -18.55 7.90
C ASP A 370 -14.92 -20.03 7.67
N ASP A 371 -15.82 -20.96 7.95
CA ASP A 371 -15.70 -22.38 7.62
C ASP A 371 -16.82 -22.84 6.68
N TYR A 372 -16.48 -23.05 5.41
CA TYR A 372 -17.43 -23.50 4.39
C TYR A 372 -17.95 -24.92 4.63
N ASN A 373 -17.18 -25.81 5.27
CA ASN A 373 -17.64 -27.17 5.55
C ASN A 373 -18.74 -27.17 6.61
N LEU A 374 -18.60 -26.34 7.65
CA LEU A 374 -19.64 -26.16 8.67
C LEU A 374 -20.91 -25.52 8.10
N TYR A 375 -20.77 -24.57 7.17
CA TYR A 375 -21.90 -24.07 6.38
C TYR A 375 -22.57 -25.20 5.60
N GLY A 376 -21.81 -26.02 4.86
CA GLY A 376 -22.34 -27.10 4.03
C GLY A 376 -23.15 -28.14 4.82
N GLN A 377 -22.76 -28.43 6.06
CA GLN A 377 -23.51 -29.31 6.97
C GLN A 377 -24.90 -28.75 7.36
N ASN A 378 -25.07 -27.42 7.28
CA ASN A 378 -26.26 -26.70 7.72
C ASN A 378 -26.94 -25.90 6.60
N GLU A 379 -26.48 -26.04 5.36
CA GLU A 379 -26.82 -25.18 4.23
C GLU A 379 -28.33 -24.98 4.06
N ASN A 380 -29.10 -26.07 4.02
CA ASN A 380 -30.55 -26.01 3.83
C ASN A 380 -31.25 -25.19 4.91
N LYS A 381 -30.81 -25.32 6.18
CA LYS A 381 -31.38 -24.57 7.31
C LYS A 381 -31.05 -23.09 7.20
N ILE A 382 -29.78 -22.78 6.92
CA ILE A 382 -29.28 -21.40 6.80
C ILE A 382 -29.97 -20.70 5.63
N LEU A 383 -29.96 -21.29 4.44
CA LEU A 383 -30.58 -20.72 3.26
C LEU A 383 -32.09 -20.55 3.41
N SER A 384 -32.76 -21.41 4.19
CA SER A 384 -34.17 -21.22 4.54
C SER A 384 -34.38 -19.97 5.40
N LYS A 385 -33.48 -19.69 6.35
CA LYS A 385 -33.56 -18.49 7.18
C LYS A 385 -33.21 -17.23 6.39
N VAL A 386 -32.22 -17.31 5.49
CA VAL A 386 -31.84 -16.20 4.58
C VAL A 386 -33.01 -15.83 3.68
N LYS A 387 -33.70 -16.81 3.07
CA LYS A 387 -34.90 -16.54 2.25
C LYS A 387 -36.00 -15.79 3.01
N ASN A 388 -36.03 -15.90 4.34
CA ASN A 388 -37.02 -15.27 5.21
C ASN A 388 -36.52 -13.97 5.89
N GLY A 389 -35.38 -13.42 5.45
CA GLY A 389 -34.89 -12.10 5.88
C GLY A 389 -33.49 -12.08 6.48
N ALA A 390 -32.96 -13.23 6.92
CA ALA A 390 -31.64 -13.27 7.56
C ALA A 390 -30.51 -12.98 6.57
N ASN A 391 -29.35 -12.56 7.08
CA ASN A 391 -28.17 -12.29 6.25
C ASN A 391 -27.14 -13.40 6.39
N LEU A 392 -26.44 -13.75 5.32
CA LEU A 392 -25.33 -14.69 5.31
C LEU A 392 -24.07 -14.00 4.80
N VAL A 393 -23.00 -14.00 5.59
CA VAL A 393 -21.73 -13.35 5.26
C VAL A 393 -20.60 -14.38 5.32
N PHE A 394 -19.98 -14.64 4.18
CA PHE A 394 -18.74 -15.40 4.10
C PHE A 394 -17.52 -14.49 4.24
N LEU A 395 -16.60 -14.86 5.13
CA LEU A 395 -15.39 -14.11 5.46
C LEU A 395 -14.15 -14.86 4.99
N GLU A 396 -13.38 -14.25 4.10
CA GLU A 396 -12.05 -14.69 3.68
C GLU A 396 -11.96 -16.20 3.37
N LEU A 397 -12.93 -16.68 2.58
CA LEU A 397 -12.94 -18.05 2.09
C LEU A 397 -11.62 -18.38 1.36
N PRO A 398 -11.05 -19.58 1.54
CA PRO A 398 -9.86 -20.01 0.82
C PRO A 398 -9.99 -19.96 -0.71
N SER A 399 -8.87 -20.04 -1.42
CA SER A 399 -8.92 -20.22 -2.88
C SER A 399 -9.56 -21.57 -3.23
N GLY A 400 -10.49 -21.56 -4.18
CA GLY A 400 -11.28 -22.73 -4.55
C GLY A 400 -12.55 -22.37 -5.30
N GLU A 401 -13.30 -23.40 -5.67
CA GLU A 401 -14.61 -23.29 -6.29
C GLU A 401 -15.69 -23.63 -5.25
N TYR A 402 -16.72 -22.80 -5.18
CA TYR A 402 -17.79 -22.92 -4.21
C TYR A 402 -19.15 -22.80 -4.91
N GLU A 403 -20.14 -23.49 -4.35
CA GLU A 403 -21.52 -23.38 -4.79
C GLU A 403 -22.42 -23.18 -3.57
N PHE A 404 -23.22 -22.11 -3.59
CA PHE A 404 -24.18 -21.82 -2.52
C PHE A 404 -25.22 -20.82 -3.00
N GLY A 405 -26.45 -20.94 -2.49
CA GLY A 405 -27.55 -20.05 -2.86
C GLY A 405 -27.83 -19.99 -4.38
N GLY A 406 -27.52 -21.06 -5.12
CA GLY A 406 -27.63 -21.14 -6.58
C GLY A 406 -26.59 -20.34 -7.36
N SER A 407 -25.50 -19.93 -6.71
CA SER A 407 -24.39 -19.19 -7.31
C SER A 407 -23.12 -20.04 -7.34
N LYS A 408 -22.36 -19.94 -8.43
CA LYS A 408 -20.99 -20.44 -8.53
C LYS A 408 -20.02 -19.31 -8.21
N VAL A 409 -19.08 -19.59 -7.32
CA VAL A 409 -18.11 -18.62 -6.82
C VAL A 409 -16.72 -19.22 -6.97
N SER A 410 -15.84 -18.53 -7.70
CA SER A 410 -14.42 -18.92 -7.83
C SER A 410 -13.57 -17.93 -7.05
N ILE A 411 -12.74 -18.42 -6.14
CA ILE A 411 -11.84 -17.61 -5.32
C ILE A 411 -10.41 -17.94 -5.71
N LYS A 412 -9.63 -16.89 -5.97
CA LYS A 412 -8.24 -16.99 -6.45
C LYS A 412 -7.34 -16.02 -5.71
N ALA A 413 -6.15 -16.48 -5.33
CA ALA A 413 -5.10 -15.62 -4.82
C ALA A 413 -4.79 -14.45 -5.77
N CYS A 414 -4.50 -13.28 -5.23
CA CYS A 414 -4.14 -12.10 -6.01
C CYS A 414 -2.92 -12.38 -6.91
N GLY A 415 -3.05 -12.07 -8.20
CA GLY A 415 -2.01 -12.37 -9.20
C GLY A 415 -0.72 -11.55 -9.08
N MET A 416 -0.71 -10.49 -8.26
CA MET A 416 0.47 -9.68 -7.94
C MET A 416 0.60 -9.54 -6.42
N LEU A 417 0.72 -10.68 -5.74
CA LEU A 417 0.80 -10.77 -4.27
C LEU A 417 -0.40 -10.09 -3.55
N PRO A 418 -0.52 -10.24 -2.23
CA PRO A 418 -1.56 -9.53 -1.48
C PRO A 418 -1.48 -8.00 -1.62
N VAL A 419 -2.64 -7.33 -1.66
CA VAL A 419 -2.76 -5.90 -1.98
C VAL A 419 -3.14 -5.04 -0.78
N HIS A 420 -2.76 -3.76 -0.83
CA HIS A 420 -2.98 -2.77 0.23
C HIS A 420 -4.09 -1.77 -0.09
N PHE A 421 -4.84 -2.00 -1.17
CA PHE A 421 -5.93 -1.15 -1.63
C PHE A 421 -7.04 -1.98 -2.29
N VAL A 422 -8.28 -1.55 -2.09
CA VAL A 422 -9.44 -1.96 -2.91
C VAL A 422 -10.27 -0.73 -3.24
N SER A 423 -11.00 -0.78 -4.35
CA SER A 423 -11.88 0.30 -4.77
C SER A 423 -13.28 0.17 -4.16
N GLY A 424 -13.76 1.28 -3.60
CA GLY A 424 -15.15 1.49 -3.20
C GLY A 424 -16.01 2.17 -4.27
N LYS A 425 -15.49 2.41 -5.47
CA LYS A 425 -16.19 3.11 -6.56
C LYS A 425 -17.21 2.19 -7.26
N THR A 426 -18.10 1.55 -6.49
CA THR A 426 -19.09 0.55 -6.96
C THR A 426 -20.54 1.05 -6.90
N ARG A 427 -20.77 2.24 -6.32
CA ARG A 427 -22.10 2.83 -6.01
C ARG A 427 -22.97 2.00 -5.05
N HIS A 428 -22.40 0.96 -4.44
CA HIS A 428 -23.12 0.12 -3.49
C HIS A 428 -23.41 0.87 -2.19
N GLN A 429 -24.59 0.68 -1.59
CA GLN A 429 -25.00 1.39 -0.37
C GLN A 429 -24.04 1.13 0.81
N LEU A 430 -23.53 -0.09 0.93
CA LEU A 430 -22.53 -0.46 1.95
C LEU A 430 -21.29 0.43 1.97
N VAL A 431 -20.89 0.98 0.81
CA VAL A 431 -19.69 1.83 0.69
C VAL A 431 -20.02 3.33 0.60
N GLU A 432 -21.29 3.71 0.81
CA GLU A 432 -21.71 5.11 0.78
C GLU A 432 -21.01 5.96 1.86
N GLY A 433 -20.45 7.10 1.47
CA GLY A 433 -19.75 8.02 2.38
C GLY A 433 -18.31 7.63 2.72
N PHE A 434 -17.80 6.50 2.24
CA PHE A 434 -16.36 6.22 2.25
C PHE A 434 -15.65 6.96 1.11
N CYS A 435 -14.40 7.34 1.35
CA CYS A 435 -13.50 7.87 0.32
C CYS A 435 -12.43 6.83 -0.06
N GLU A 436 -11.74 7.04 -1.19
CA GLU A 436 -10.69 6.13 -1.70
C GLU A 436 -9.66 5.72 -0.63
N SER A 437 -9.22 6.67 0.20
CA SER A 437 -8.22 6.42 1.23
C SER A 437 -8.72 5.53 2.38
N ASP A 438 -10.03 5.30 2.51
CA ASP A 438 -10.63 4.50 3.60
C ASP A 438 -10.32 3.00 3.46
N PHE A 439 -10.12 2.52 2.24
CA PHE A 439 -9.76 1.14 1.95
C PHE A 439 -8.30 1.02 1.47
N ARG A 440 -7.38 1.67 2.20
CA ARG A 440 -5.95 1.66 1.91
C ARG A 440 -5.10 1.55 3.18
N LEU A 441 -4.02 0.76 3.12
CA LEU A 441 -2.93 0.71 4.10
C LEU A 441 -3.41 0.54 5.55
N TRP A 442 -4.21 -0.50 5.81
CA TRP A 442 -4.70 -0.78 7.16
C TRP A 442 -3.60 -1.30 8.08
N PHE A 443 -3.63 -0.79 9.31
CA PHE A 443 -2.76 -1.25 10.38
C PHE A 443 -3.20 -2.63 10.88
N ASP A 444 -2.23 -3.51 11.14
CA ASP A 444 -2.48 -4.80 11.75
C ASP A 444 -1.90 -4.83 13.18
N PRO A 445 -2.75 -4.79 14.22
CA PRO A 445 -2.32 -4.82 15.62
C PRO A 445 -1.46 -6.03 15.98
N LYS A 446 -1.62 -7.16 15.28
CA LYS A 446 -0.83 -8.38 15.53
C LYS A 446 0.63 -8.17 15.16
N TYR A 447 0.89 -7.41 14.10
CA TYR A 447 2.24 -7.22 13.57
C TYR A 447 2.85 -5.87 13.96
N ASP A 448 2.03 -4.93 14.45
CA ASP A 448 2.43 -3.56 14.78
C ASP A 448 2.97 -2.77 13.56
N TYR A 449 2.42 -3.04 12.38
CA TYR A 449 2.67 -2.26 11.16
C TYR A 449 1.55 -2.49 10.12
N ILE A 450 1.58 -1.73 9.03
CA ILE A 450 0.63 -1.87 7.91
C ILE A 450 0.77 -3.25 7.25
N THR A 451 -0.31 -3.95 6.95
CA THR A 451 -0.22 -5.20 6.19
C THR A 451 -1.30 -5.27 5.10
N PRO A 452 -1.14 -6.15 4.09
CA PRO A 452 -2.12 -6.29 3.03
C PRO A 452 -3.54 -6.52 3.57
N LEU A 453 -4.52 -5.88 2.96
CA LEU A 453 -5.93 -5.98 3.33
C LEU A 453 -6.66 -7.10 2.57
N LEU A 454 -6.11 -7.56 1.44
CA LEU A 454 -6.72 -8.56 0.57
C LEU A 454 -5.65 -9.53 0.02
N GLU A 455 -5.87 -10.83 0.14
CA GLU A 455 -4.99 -11.88 -0.41
C GLU A 455 -5.61 -12.62 -1.60
N THR A 456 -6.93 -12.58 -1.70
CA THR A 456 -7.74 -13.33 -2.65
C THR A 456 -8.83 -12.43 -3.21
N THR A 457 -9.16 -12.62 -4.48
CA THR A 457 -10.34 -12.02 -5.11
C THR A 457 -11.29 -13.13 -5.55
N PHE A 458 -12.53 -12.78 -5.89
CA PHE A 458 -13.48 -13.76 -6.41
C PHE A 458 -14.25 -13.30 -7.65
N THR A 459 -14.70 -14.26 -8.44
CA THR A 459 -15.73 -14.08 -9.47
C THR A 459 -17.04 -14.72 -9.04
N ALA A 460 -18.15 -14.03 -9.27
CA ALA A 460 -19.49 -14.57 -9.16
C ALA A 460 -20.44 -13.71 -10.01
N GLU A 461 -21.01 -14.26 -11.08
CA GLU A 461 -21.85 -13.48 -12.03
C GLU A 461 -23.12 -12.90 -11.40
N SER A 462 -23.60 -13.53 -10.32
CA SER A 462 -24.86 -13.18 -9.65
C SER A 462 -24.68 -12.21 -8.48
N PHE A 463 -23.46 -11.73 -8.22
CA PHE A 463 -23.18 -10.82 -7.12
C PHE A 463 -22.99 -9.39 -7.64
N LEU A 464 -23.64 -8.45 -6.97
CA LEU A 464 -23.38 -7.02 -7.13
C LEU A 464 -22.04 -6.67 -6.47
N PRO A 465 -21.20 -5.85 -7.12
CA PRO A 465 -19.92 -5.44 -6.56
C PRO A 465 -20.13 -4.49 -5.38
N VAL A 466 -19.54 -4.84 -4.23
CA VAL A 466 -19.45 -3.95 -3.05
C VAL A 466 -18.09 -3.27 -3.04
N LEU A 467 -17.02 -4.06 -3.11
CA LEU A 467 -15.63 -3.60 -3.23
C LEU A 467 -14.94 -4.37 -4.34
N THR A 468 -14.11 -3.70 -5.13
CA THR A 468 -13.43 -4.30 -6.28
C THR A 468 -11.92 -4.20 -6.17
N SER A 469 -11.25 -5.13 -6.85
CA SER A 469 -9.82 -5.10 -7.13
C SER A 469 -9.61 -5.68 -8.54
N ALA A 470 -8.43 -6.18 -8.86
CA ALA A 470 -8.18 -6.88 -10.11
C ALA A 470 -7.36 -8.15 -9.92
N ASN A 471 -7.52 -9.06 -10.86
CA ASN A 471 -6.72 -10.28 -10.95
C ASN A 471 -6.57 -10.71 -12.41
N THR A 472 -5.68 -11.67 -12.65
CA THR A 472 -5.46 -12.23 -13.98
C THR A 472 -6.53 -13.26 -14.32
N GLY A 473 -7.12 -13.13 -15.50
CA GLY A 473 -7.99 -14.14 -16.11
C GLY A 473 -7.20 -15.35 -16.63
N LEU A 474 -7.90 -16.27 -17.30
CA LEU A 474 -7.32 -17.52 -17.82
C LEU A 474 -6.19 -17.32 -18.84
N HIS A 475 -6.19 -16.20 -19.57
CA HIS A 475 -5.16 -15.88 -20.57
C HIS A 475 -4.17 -14.81 -20.08
N GLY A 476 -4.12 -14.56 -18.76
CA GLY A 476 -3.19 -13.62 -18.15
C GLY A 476 -3.58 -12.15 -18.26
N GLN A 477 -4.73 -11.83 -18.86
CA GLN A 477 -5.25 -10.46 -18.92
C GLN A 477 -5.75 -9.99 -17.55
N TRP A 478 -5.47 -8.74 -17.19
CA TRP A 478 -6.01 -8.13 -15.99
C TRP A 478 -7.47 -7.79 -16.18
N GLN A 479 -8.29 -8.14 -15.20
CA GLN A 479 -9.72 -7.86 -15.20
C GLN A 479 -10.16 -7.46 -13.79
N VAL A 480 -11.22 -6.65 -13.72
CA VAL A 480 -11.86 -6.32 -12.45
C VAL A 480 -12.39 -7.59 -11.80
N GLN A 481 -12.22 -7.67 -10.49
CA GLN A 481 -12.65 -8.78 -9.65
C GLN A 481 -13.28 -8.26 -8.37
N LEU A 482 -14.08 -9.11 -7.72
CA LEU A 482 -14.72 -8.76 -6.46
C LEU A 482 -13.76 -8.98 -5.30
N ALA A 483 -13.65 -7.98 -4.43
CA ALA A 483 -13.06 -8.10 -3.09
C ALA A 483 -14.17 -8.27 -2.04
N ALA A 484 -15.33 -7.64 -2.27
CA ALA A 484 -16.57 -7.93 -1.57
C ALA A 484 -17.76 -7.82 -2.54
N GLY A 485 -18.81 -8.61 -2.30
CA GLY A 485 -20.00 -8.61 -3.14
C GLY A 485 -21.25 -9.02 -2.36
N GLU A 486 -22.40 -8.65 -2.88
CA GLU A 486 -23.72 -8.91 -2.29
C GLU A 486 -24.68 -9.50 -3.33
N LYS A 487 -25.55 -10.39 -2.90
CA LYS A 487 -26.61 -10.99 -3.70
C LYS A 487 -27.88 -11.10 -2.87
N GLU A 488 -29.01 -10.71 -3.44
CA GLU A 488 -30.32 -10.94 -2.82
C GLU A 488 -30.75 -12.41 -2.90
N MET A 489 -31.39 -12.90 -1.84
CA MET A 489 -31.98 -14.23 -1.82
C MET A 489 -33.24 -14.25 -0.95
N GLY A 490 -34.42 -14.17 -1.59
CA GLY A 490 -35.69 -14.01 -0.89
C GLY A 490 -35.76 -12.63 -0.25
N GLU A 491 -36.09 -12.56 1.03
CA GLU A 491 -36.10 -11.31 1.82
C GLU A 491 -34.71 -10.95 2.41
N GLY A 492 -33.72 -11.84 2.34
CA GLY A 492 -32.40 -11.65 2.94
C GLY A 492 -31.27 -11.53 1.92
N LEU A 493 -30.04 -11.49 2.42
CA LEU A 493 -28.84 -11.22 1.62
C LEU A 493 -27.77 -12.29 1.81
N ILE A 494 -27.03 -12.58 0.74
CA ILE A 494 -25.77 -13.33 0.78
C ILE A 494 -24.64 -12.37 0.41
N ARG A 495 -23.62 -12.30 1.27
CA ARG A 495 -22.44 -11.44 1.11
C ARG A 495 -21.18 -12.29 1.18
N ILE A 496 -20.17 -11.89 0.41
CA ILE A 496 -18.82 -12.44 0.48
C ILE A 496 -17.88 -11.26 0.70
N CYS A 497 -16.99 -11.36 1.69
CA CYS A 497 -15.96 -10.36 1.97
C CYS A 497 -14.61 -11.07 2.07
N GLN A 498 -13.72 -10.80 1.13
CA GLN A 498 -12.35 -11.33 1.12
C GLN A 498 -11.35 -10.40 1.84
N ILE A 499 -11.80 -9.20 2.25
CA ILE A 499 -10.98 -8.25 2.98
C ILE A 499 -10.83 -8.69 4.43
N LYS A 500 -9.62 -8.54 4.96
CA LYS A 500 -9.28 -8.86 6.35
C LYS A 500 -9.88 -7.84 7.32
N LEU A 501 -11.02 -8.19 7.91
CA LEU A 501 -11.69 -7.39 8.95
C LEU A 501 -11.32 -7.85 10.35
N SER A 502 -11.27 -9.18 10.55
CA SER A 502 -11.04 -9.82 11.83
C SER A 502 -9.69 -9.40 12.44
N GLY A 503 -9.71 -8.91 13.68
CA GLY A 503 -8.52 -8.43 14.39
C GLY A 503 -8.05 -7.05 13.97
N ARG A 504 -8.80 -6.34 13.11
CA ARG A 504 -8.38 -5.04 12.54
C ARG A 504 -9.38 -3.91 12.76
N ILE A 505 -10.63 -4.19 13.12
CA ILE A 505 -11.65 -3.14 13.24
C ILE A 505 -11.41 -2.22 14.45
N SER A 506 -10.72 -2.71 15.48
CA SER A 506 -10.42 -1.94 16.69
C SER A 506 -9.49 -0.75 16.45
N THR A 507 -8.65 -0.81 15.42
CA THR A 507 -7.65 0.24 15.10
C THR A 507 -7.88 0.94 13.77
N ASN A 508 -8.81 0.45 12.94
CA ASN A 508 -9.07 0.98 11.60
C ASN A 508 -10.55 1.39 11.51
N PRO A 509 -10.87 2.70 11.68
CA PRO A 509 -12.26 3.17 11.67
C PRO A 509 -13.06 2.81 10.42
N ALA A 510 -12.42 2.81 9.26
CA ALA A 510 -13.07 2.42 8.02
C ALA A 510 -13.46 0.93 8.02
N ALA A 511 -12.58 0.05 8.50
CA ALA A 511 -12.86 -1.38 8.64
C ALA A 511 -14.01 -1.64 9.62
N PHE A 512 -14.05 -0.91 10.75
CA PHE A 512 -15.14 -0.98 11.72
C PHE A 512 -16.48 -0.56 11.12
N ASN A 513 -16.55 0.61 10.48
CA ASN A 513 -17.78 1.09 9.87
C ASN A 513 -18.26 0.16 8.74
N PHE A 514 -17.33 -0.39 7.95
CA PHE A 514 -17.68 -1.32 6.88
C PHE A 514 -18.18 -2.66 7.44
N ALA A 515 -17.52 -3.21 8.46
CA ALA A 515 -17.93 -4.45 9.12
C ALA A 515 -19.32 -4.33 9.75
N GLN A 516 -19.63 -3.19 10.39
CA GLN A 516 -20.96 -2.94 10.92
C GLN A 516 -22.03 -3.01 9.83
N ARG A 517 -21.81 -2.33 8.70
CA ARG A 517 -22.76 -2.33 7.57
C ARG A 517 -22.86 -3.69 6.90
N LEU A 518 -21.77 -4.45 6.84
CA LEU A 518 -21.74 -5.80 6.27
C LEU A 518 -22.60 -6.79 7.05
N ILE A 519 -22.79 -6.57 8.35
CA ILE A 519 -23.56 -7.47 9.23
C ILE A 519 -24.97 -6.96 9.47
N LEU A 520 -25.21 -5.65 9.35
CA LEU A 520 -26.56 -5.08 9.40
C LEU A 520 -27.44 -5.73 8.34
#